data_AF-A0A945GIE1-F1
#
_entry.id   AF-A0A945GIE1-F1
#
_cell.length_a   1.000
_cell.length_b   1.000
_cell.length_c   1.000
_cell.angle_alpha   90.00
_cell.angle_beta   90.00
_cell.angle_gamma   90.00
#
_symmetry.space_group_name_H-M   'P 1'
#
loop_
_entity.id
_entity.type
_entity.pdbx_description
1 polymer ?
#
loop_
_entity_poly.entity_id
_entity_poly.type
_entity_poly.pdbx_seq_one_letter_code
_entity_poly.pdbx_strand_id
1 'polypeptide(L)'
;NSAARERGASVAREYERVVNTFNKVLLFKEKVRLSIEYRIIELKNSLANNVGQLSILSRNLEIYELNISKIADHLDELLFEESSIKEKYNNLLQGASIDMVGVAAVDDKSVEEKGSQESGTSTENLIQQRYHFIDNLNFSFQKLDDDLKSVSLLQTEMRNTRSKIFEKKEQALEKKVVLDQNSRELEGECEKLESDLEISVKEEEVLTLEYAQLINKVEGSIVLGDDIDRILFSSLTTGDV
;
A
#
# COMPACT_ATOMS: atom_id res chain seq x y z
N ASN A 1 17.84 74.64 -28.95
CA ASN A 1 17.23 73.43 -29.57
C ASN A 1 18.06 72.16 -29.41
N SER A 2 19.37 72.12 -29.74
CA SER A 2 20.19 70.90 -29.61
C SER A 2 20.19 70.27 -28.19
N ALA A 3 20.47 71.08 -27.15
CA ALA A 3 20.55 70.61 -25.76
C ALA A 3 19.21 70.11 -25.16
N ALA A 4 18.06 70.53 -25.71
CA ALA A 4 16.75 70.02 -25.29
C ALA A 4 16.46 68.66 -25.95
N ARG A 5 16.82 68.53 -27.24
CA ARG A 5 16.71 67.28 -27.99
C ARG A 5 17.62 66.19 -27.43
N GLU A 6 18.85 66.54 -27.06
CA GLU A 6 19.80 65.60 -26.45
C GLU A 6 19.33 65.09 -25.08
N ARG A 7 18.79 65.99 -24.24
CA ARG A 7 18.18 65.62 -22.96
C ARG A 7 16.98 64.70 -23.13
N GLY A 8 16.06 65.02 -24.05
CA GLY A 8 14.92 64.16 -24.37
C GLY A 8 15.35 62.77 -24.86
N ALA A 9 16.35 62.71 -25.75
CA ALA A 9 16.89 61.45 -26.24
C ALA A 9 17.62 60.64 -25.17
N SER A 10 18.22 61.29 -24.17
CA SER A 10 18.81 60.61 -23.02
C SER A 10 17.74 60.00 -22.11
N VAL A 11 16.68 60.76 -21.79
CA VAL A 11 15.57 60.29 -20.95
C VAL A 11 14.82 59.14 -21.61
N ALA A 12 14.55 59.22 -22.91
CA ALA A 12 13.90 58.14 -23.66
C ALA A 12 14.71 56.83 -23.61
N ARG A 13 16.04 56.90 -23.79
CA ARG A 13 16.92 55.73 -23.69
C ARG A 13 16.95 55.13 -22.29
N GLU A 14 16.96 55.97 -21.26
CA GLU A 14 16.91 55.49 -19.86
C GLU A 14 15.57 54.83 -19.55
N TYR A 15 14.45 55.40 -19.99
CA TYR A 15 13.13 54.79 -19.84
C TYR A 15 13.06 53.43 -20.55
N GLU A 16 13.48 53.37 -21.81
CA GLU A 16 13.53 52.14 -22.59
C GLU A 16 14.39 51.07 -21.89
N ARG A 17 15.55 51.44 -21.34
CA ARG A 17 16.41 50.53 -20.57
C ARG A 17 15.68 49.95 -19.35
N VAL A 18 15.00 50.79 -18.57
CA VAL A 18 14.28 50.38 -17.36
C VAL A 18 13.09 49.48 -17.71
N VAL A 19 12.28 49.86 -18.70
CA VAL A 19 11.16 49.06 -19.23
C VAL A 19 11.63 47.69 -19.71
N ASN A 20 12.69 47.66 -20.51
CA ASN A 20 13.28 46.40 -20.99
C ASN A 20 13.79 45.53 -19.83
N THR A 21 14.25 46.14 -18.75
CA THR A 21 14.70 45.41 -17.56
C THR A 21 13.52 44.80 -16.80
N PHE A 22 12.46 45.58 -16.55
CA PHE A 22 11.23 45.08 -15.94
C PHE A 22 10.65 43.90 -16.72
N ASN A 23 10.50 44.04 -18.04
CA ASN A 23 9.98 42.97 -18.89
C ASN A 23 10.83 41.68 -18.78
N LYS A 24 12.16 41.80 -18.81
CA LYS A 24 13.05 40.64 -18.66
C LYS A 24 12.92 39.97 -17.29
N VAL A 25 12.83 40.76 -16.22
CA VAL A 25 12.71 40.24 -14.85
C VAL A 25 11.36 39.57 -14.64
N LEU A 26 10.26 40.18 -15.09
CA LEU A 26 8.92 39.60 -14.98
C LEU A 26 8.83 38.27 -15.74
N LEU A 27 9.32 38.21 -16.99
CA LEU A 27 9.38 36.96 -17.75
C LEU A 27 10.24 35.88 -17.06
N PHE A 28 11.32 36.27 -16.40
CA PHE A 28 12.14 35.34 -15.63
C PHE A 28 11.41 34.82 -14.39
N LYS A 29 10.74 35.71 -13.63
CA LYS A 29 9.95 35.36 -12.45
C LYS A 29 8.80 34.43 -12.80
N GLU A 30 8.09 34.69 -13.88
CA GLU A 30 7.03 33.81 -14.37
C GLU A 30 7.56 32.39 -14.67
N LYS A 31 8.72 32.28 -15.34
CA LYS A 31 9.35 30.97 -15.59
C LYS A 31 9.72 30.24 -14.31
N VAL A 32 10.25 30.95 -13.32
CA VAL A 32 10.59 30.38 -12.01
C VAL A 32 9.31 29.91 -11.30
N ARG A 33 8.27 30.75 -11.26
CA ARG A 33 6.96 30.42 -10.66
C ARG A 33 6.38 29.14 -11.26
N LEU A 34 6.27 29.07 -12.59
CA LEU A 34 5.77 27.90 -13.31
C LEU A 34 6.61 26.64 -13.03
N SER A 35 7.93 26.77 -12.94
CA SER A 35 8.82 25.65 -12.61
C SER A 35 8.57 25.13 -11.19
N ILE A 36 8.37 26.02 -10.22
CA ILE A 36 8.07 25.64 -8.82
C ILE A 36 6.69 25.00 -8.74
N GLU A 37 5.67 25.59 -9.36
CA GLU A 37 4.31 25.04 -9.42
C GLU A 37 4.29 23.63 -10.00
N TYR A 38 5.00 23.43 -11.12
CA TYR A 38 5.14 22.11 -11.73
C TYR A 38 5.75 21.10 -10.76
N ARG A 39 6.84 21.47 -10.09
CA ARG A 39 7.51 20.60 -9.12
C ARG A 39 6.61 20.24 -7.93
N ILE A 40 5.86 21.21 -7.40
CA ILE A 40 4.88 20.96 -6.33
C ILE A 40 3.84 19.93 -6.77
N ILE A 41 3.33 20.02 -8.01
CA ILE A 41 2.37 19.05 -8.56
C ILE A 41 3.00 17.65 -8.64
N GLU A 42 4.24 17.53 -9.11
CA GLU A 42 4.95 16.24 -9.12
C GLU A 42 5.05 15.63 -7.71
N LEU A 43 5.49 16.43 -6.73
CA LEU A 43 5.63 15.97 -5.34
C LEU A 43 4.29 15.54 -4.75
N LYS A 44 3.21 16.29 -4.99
CA LYS A 44 1.86 15.93 -4.54
C LYS A 44 1.37 14.63 -5.16
N ASN A 45 1.67 14.39 -6.44
CA ASN A 45 1.35 13.13 -7.10
C ASN A 45 2.15 11.95 -6.51
N SER A 46 3.44 12.15 -6.23
CA SER A 46 4.28 11.15 -5.55
C SER A 46 3.75 10.83 -4.14
N LEU A 47 3.37 11.86 -3.37
CA LEU A 47 2.76 11.70 -2.05
C LEU A 47 1.45 10.92 -2.12
N ALA A 48 0.56 11.27 -3.05
CA ALA A 48 -0.71 10.56 -3.23
C ALA A 48 -0.48 9.07 -3.56
N ASN A 49 0.52 8.76 -4.39
CA ASN A 49 0.91 7.38 -4.66
C ASN A 49 1.45 6.67 -3.42
N ASN A 50 2.30 7.32 -2.61
CA ASN A 50 2.79 6.76 -1.36
C ASN A 50 1.66 6.44 -0.38
N VAL A 51 0.67 7.33 -0.25
CA VAL A 51 -0.53 7.10 0.57
C VAL A 51 -1.28 5.83 0.11
N GLY A 52 -1.46 5.66 -1.20
CA GLY A 52 -2.07 4.46 -1.76
C GLY A 52 -1.27 3.18 -1.44
N GLN A 53 0.05 3.23 -1.57
CA GLN A 53 0.93 2.09 -1.24
C GLN A 53 0.90 1.76 0.26
N LEU A 54 0.92 2.75 1.13
CA LEU A 54 0.86 2.58 2.59
C LEU A 54 -0.48 1.99 3.03
N SER A 55 -1.59 2.35 2.37
CA SER A 55 -2.91 1.74 2.60
C SER A 55 -2.90 0.24 2.29
N ILE A 56 -2.41 -0.14 1.10
CA ILE A 56 -2.29 -1.55 0.69
C ILE A 56 -1.40 -2.32 1.66
N LEU A 57 -0.28 -1.74 2.06
CA LEU A 57 0.67 -2.37 2.96
C LEU A 57 0.09 -2.58 4.36
N SER A 58 -0.64 -1.59 4.88
CA SER A 58 -1.33 -1.71 6.17
C SER A 58 -2.40 -2.81 6.12
N ARG A 59 -3.17 -2.91 5.02
CA ARG A 59 -4.12 -4.00 4.82
C ARG A 59 -3.44 -5.37 4.78
N ASN A 60 -2.30 -5.48 4.11
CA ASN A 60 -1.53 -6.73 4.07
C ASN A 60 -1.02 -7.14 5.46
N LEU A 61 -0.57 -6.19 6.27
CA LEU A 61 -0.13 -6.45 7.65
C LEU A 61 -1.27 -7.00 8.51
N GLU A 62 -2.48 -6.45 8.39
CA GLU A 62 -3.67 -6.99 9.08
C GLU A 62 -3.97 -8.43 8.65
N ILE A 63 -3.87 -8.73 7.35
CA ILE A 63 -4.07 -10.08 6.82
C ILE A 63 -3.01 -11.04 7.37
N TYR A 64 -1.75 -10.62 7.45
CA TYR A 64 -0.70 -11.44 8.03
C TYR A 64 -0.96 -11.73 9.51
N GLU A 65 -1.39 -10.74 10.29
CA GLU A 65 -1.74 -10.92 11.69
C GLU A 65 -2.88 -11.94 11.85
N LEU A 66 -3.96 -11.75 11.09
CA LEU A 66 -5.10 -12.65 11.12
C LEU A 66 -4.71 -14.09 10.74
N ASN A 67 -3.85 -14.26 9.74
CA ASN A 67 -3.40 -15.58 9.32
C ASN A 67 -2.47 -16.22 10.36
N ILE A 68 -1.62 -15.44 11.04
CA ILE A 68 -0.78 -15.93 12.14
C ILE A 68 -1.67 -16.45 13.28
N SER A 69 -2.70 -15.69 13.67
CA SER A 69 -3.65 -16.12 14.71
C SER A 69 -4.38 -17.40 14.32
N LYS A 70 -4.95 -17.47 13.11
CA LYS A 70 -5.63 -18.68 12.61
C LYS A 70 -4.73 -19.92 12.61
N ILE A 71 -3.47 -19.75 12.23
CA ILE A 71 -2.52 -20.87 12.26
C ILE A 71 -2.20 -21.28 13.69
N ALA A 72 -2.16 -20.33 14.65
CA ALA A 72 -2.00 -20.67 16.06
C ALA A 72 -3.19 -21.48 16.58
N ASP A 73 -4.42 -21.06 16.29
CA ASP A 73 -5.64 -21.78 16.71
C ASP A 73 -5.67 -23.21 16.17
N HIS A 74 -5.41 -23.39 14.87
CA HIS A 74 -5.34 -24.73 14.26
C HIS A 74 -4.18 -25.58 14.82
N LEU A 75 -3.05 -24.98 15.20
CA LEU A 75 -1.96 -25.72 15.84
C LEU A 75 -2.38 -26.24 17.22
N ASP A 76 -3.18 -25.48 17.97
CA ASP A 76 -3.72 -25.91 19.26
C ASP A 76 -4.74 -27.04 19.09
N GLU A 77 -5.59 -26.96 18.07
CA GLU A 77 -6.52 -28.05 17.69
C GLU A 77 -5.75 -29.35 17.36
N LEU A 78 -4.67 -29.26 16.59
CA LEU A 78 -3.83 -30.42 16.27
C LEU A 78 -3.11 -30.99 17.48
N LEU A 79 -2.72 -30.16 18.45
CA LEU A 79 -2.15 -30.63 19.72
C LEU A 79 -3.18 -31.37 20.57
N PHE A 80 -4.43 -30.90 20.57
CA PHE A 80 -5.54 -31.59 21.22
C PHE A 80 -5.83 -32.94 20.55
N GLU A 81 -5.90 -32.98 19.21
CA GLU A 81 -6.08 -34.22 18.45
C GLU A 81 -4.94 -35.22 18.70
N GLU A 82 -3.69 -34.76 18.64
CA GLU A 82 -2.51 -35.59 18.96
C GLU A 82 -2.61 -36.20 20.35
N SER A 83 -3.02 -35.40 21.34
CA SER A 83 -3.19 -35.86 22.73
C SER A 83 -4.31 -36.90 22.84
N SER A 84 -5.43 -36.69 22.15
CA SER A 84 -6.56 -37.64 22.09
C SER A 84 -6.16 -38.98 21.45
N ILE A 85 -5.38 -38.94 20.36
CA ILE A 85 -4.88 -40.15 19.70
C ILE A 85 -3.90 -40.89 20.61
N LYS A 86 -2.98 -40.18 21.27
CA LYS A 86 -2.03 -40.78 22.25
C LYS A 86 -2.75 -41.40 23.44
N GLU A 87 -3.83 -40.80 23.92
CA GLU A 87 -4.65 -41.39 24.99
C GLU A 87 -5.31 -42.70 24.53
N LYS A 88 -5.93 -42.71 23.34
CA LYS A 88 -6.48 -43.95 22.75
C LYS A 88 -5.42 -45.03 22.56
N TYR A 89 -4.23 -44.63 22.11
CA TYR A 89 -3.08 -45.52 21.96
C TYR A 89 -2.68 -46.17 23.28
N ASN A 90 -2.56 -45.37 24.35
CA ASN A 90 -2.25 -45.84 25.69
C ASN A 90 -3.34 -46.75 26.27
N ASN A 91 -4.62 -46.41 26.05
CA ASN A 91 -5.75 -47.23 26.48
C ASN A 91 -5.72 -48.61 25.82
N LEU A 92 -5.43 -48.67 24.51
CA LEU A 92 -5.30 -49.92 23.77
C LEU A 92 -4.13 -50.77 24.27
N LEU A 93 -2.98 -50.15 24.56
CA LEU A 93 -1.80 -50.79 25.18
C LEU A 93 -2.10 -51.38 26.57
N GLN A 94 -2.94 -50.71 27.35
CA GLN A 94 -3.34 -51.15 28.68
C GLN A 94 -4.44 -52.21 28.65
N GLY A 95 -4.97 -52.55 27.47
CA GLY A 95 -6.07 -53.50 27.31
C GLY A 95 -7.42 -52.95 27.76
N ALA A 96 -7.56 -51.63 27.89
CA ALA A 96 -8.88 -51.01 28.07
C ALA A 96 -9.72 -51.26 26.81
N SER A 97 -10.97 -51.69 27.04
CA SER A 97 -11.89 -52.30 26.06
C SER A 97 -11.77 -51.72 24.63
N ILE A 98 -11.56 -52.62 23.66
CA ILE A 98 -11.72 -52.33 22.23
C ILE A 98 -13.20 -52.10 21.99
N ASP A 99 -13.64 -50.85 21.85
CA ASP A 99 -14.86 -50.58 21.11
C ASP A 99 -14.61 -51.10 19.69
N MET A 100 -15.17 -52.26 19.38
CA MET A 100 -15.16 -52.86 18.05
C MET A 100 -15.95 -51.93 17.11
N VAL A 101 -15.29 -50.87 16.63
CA VAL A 101 -15.80 -50.03 15.55
C VAL A 101 -15.77 -50.90 14.28
N GLY A 102 -16.88 -51.59 14.00
CA GLY A 102 -17.06 -52.30 12.74
C GLY A 102 -17.94 -53.55 12.74
N VAL A 103 -18.31 -54.13 13.89
CA VAL A 103 -19.31 -55.20 13.92
C VAL A 103 -20.64 -54.62 14.39
N ALA A 104 -21.24 -53.81 13.51
CA ALA A 104 -22.68 -53.63 13.57
C ALA A 104 -23.28 -55.04 13.48
N ALA A 105 -24.06 -55.39 14.50
CA ALA A 105 -25.03 -56.47 14.45
C ALA A 105 -25.78 -56.36 13.11
N VAL A 106 -25.46 -57.25 12.18
CA VAL A 106 -26.26 -57.40 10.96
C VAL A 106 -27.55 -58.06 11.42
N ASP A 107 -28.57 -57.22 11.54
CA ASP A 107 -30.00 -57.48 11.64
C ASP A 107 -30.40 -58.94 11.88
N ASP A 108 -30.67 -59.21 13.16
CA ASP A 108 -31.62 -60.21 13.60
C ASP A 108 -33.03 -59.81 13.12
N LYS A 109 -33.39 -60.21 11.89
CA LYS A 109 -34.79 -60.31 11.41
C LYS A 109 -34.89 -60.94 10.01
N SER A 110 -34.66 -62.25 9.92
CA SER A 110 -35.51 -63.17 9.15
C SER A 110 -34.83 -64.54 9.02
N VAL A 111 -35.46 -65.57 9.59
CA VAL A 111 -35.82 -66.85 8.96
C VAL A 111 -35.96 -67.89 10.06
N GLU A 112 -37.15 -68.51 10.08
CA GLU A 112 -37.64 -69.51 11.01
C GLU A 112 -36.73 -70.75 11.12
N GLU A 113 -36.85 -71.37 12.30
CA GLU A 113 -36.31 -72.66 12.72
C GLU A 113 -36.25 -73.73 11.61
N LYS A 114 -35.09 -74.39 11.51
CA LYS A 114 -35.02 -75.87 11.59
C LYS A 114 -33.58 -76.37 11.72
N GLY A 115 -33.35 -77.09 12.82
CA GLY A 115 -32.67 -78.38 12.77
C GLY A 115 -31.14 -78.38 12.77
N SER A 116 -30.61 -78.59 13.97
CA SER A 116 -29.52 -79.53 14.22
C SER A 116 -28.17 -79.24 13.55
N GLN A 117 -27.32 -78.49 14.25
CA GLN A 117 -26.01 -79.03 14.57
C GLN A 117 -25.50 -78.44 15.87
N GLU A 118 -25.23 -79.34 16.81
CA GLU A 118 -24.34 -79.10 17.94
C GLU A 118 -23.06 -78.43 17.42
N SER A 119 -22.84 -77.17 17.79
CA SER A 119 -21.49 -76.62 17.78
C SER A 119 -21.17 -76.26 19.22
N GLY A 120 -20.76 -77.27 19.99
CA GLY A 120 -19.94 -77.00 21.16
C GLY A 120 -18.80 -76.08 20.70
N THR A 121 -18.43 -75.11 21.55
CA THR A 121 -17.28 -74.23 21.35
C THR A 121 -16.05 -75.05 20.97
N SER A 122 -15.87 -75.25 19.68
CA SER A 122 -14.76 -76.00 19.12
C SER A 122 -13.49 -75.22 19.42
N THR A 123 -12.43 -75.93 19.80
CA THR A 123 -11.10 -75.34 19.96
C THR A 123 -10.70 -74.52 18.73
N GLU A 124 -11.11 -74.96 17.53
CA GLU A 124 -10.89 -74.25 16.27
C GLU A 124 -11.61 -72.88 16.23
N ASN A 125 -12.84 -72.80 16.74
CA ASN A 125 -13.59 -71.53 16.80
C ASN A 125 -12.91 -70.53 17.75
N LEU A 126 -12.40 -70.99 18.89
CA LEU A 126 -11.63 -70.15 19.82
C LEU A 126 -10.31 -69.67 19.21
N ILE A 127 -9.63 -70.54 18.46
CA ILE A 127 -8.41 -70.21 17.72
C ILE A 127 -8.69 -69.13 16.66
N GLN A 128 -9.77 -69.25 15.89
CA GLN A 128 -10.17 -68.25 14.89
C GLN A 128 -10.56 -66.91 15.52
N GLN A 129 -11.35 -66.92 16.62
CA GLN A 129 -11.70 -65.70 17.35
C GLN A 129 -10.45 -64.98 17.87
N ARG A 130 -9.46 -65.74 18.37
CA ARG A 130 -8.18 -65.17 18.80
C ARG A 130 -7.43 -64.52 17.63
N TYR A 131 -7.35 -65.17 16.47
CA TYR A 131 -6.71 -64.57 15.30
C TYR A 131 -7.40 -63.28 14.87
N HIS A 132 -8.73 -63.28 14.74
CA HIS A 132 -9.49 -62.10 14.38
C HIS A 132 -9.32 -60.95 15.39
N PHE A 133 -9.24 -61.26 16.68
CA PHE A 133 -8.94 -60.26 17.71
C PHE A 133 -7.56 -59.64 17.53
N ILE A 134 -6.52 -60.47 17.32
CA ILE A 134 -5.14 -59.99 17.11
C ILE A 134 -5.04 -59.15 15.84
N ASP A 135 -5.69 -59.57 14.76
CA ASP A 135 -5.69 -58.82 13.50
C ASP A 135 -6.38 -57.46 13.64
N ASN A 136 -7.51 -57.40 14.34
CA ASN A 136 -8.20 -56.13 14.63
C ASN A 136 -7.38 -55.21 15.55
N LEU A 137 -6.66 -55.78 16.51
CA LEU A 137 -5.77 -55.04 17.39
C LEU A 137 -4.64 -54.39 16.57
N ASN A 138 -3.99 -55.18 15.71
CA ASN A 138 -2.94 -54.70 14.82
C ASN A 138 -3.45 -53.61 13.87
N PHE A 139 -4.64 -53.79 13.29
CA PHE A 139 -5.28 -52.78 12.45
C PHE A 139 -5.53 -51.48 13.21
N SER A 140 -5.99 -51.56 14.45
CA SER A 140 -6.25 -50.39 15.30
C SER A 140 -4.97 -49.61 15.62
N PHE A 141 -3.89 -50.31 16.00
CA PHE A 141 -2.59 -49.67 16.21
C PHE A 141 -2.04 -49.03 14.93
N GLN A 142 -2.10 -49.75 13.81
CA GLN A 142 -1.65 -49.21 12.52
C GLN A 142 -2.40 -47.93 12.15
N LYS A 143 -3.72 -47.89 12.36
CA LYS A 143 -4.52 -46.68 12.14
C LYS A 143 -4.06 -45.53 13.02
N LEU A 144 -3.86 -45.76 14.32
CA LEU A 144 -3.41 -44.71 15.24
C LEU A 144 -1.99 -44.22 14.91
N ASP A 145 -1.09 -45.11 14.47
CA ASP A 145 0.25 -44.74 14.01
C ASP A 145 0.18 -43.84 12.77
N ASP A 146 -0.69 -44.16 11.83
CA ASP A 146 -0.87 -43.38 10.61
C ASP A 146 -1.54 -42.02 10.89
N ASP A 147 -2.53 -41.98 11.79
CA ASP A 147 -3.14 -40.74 12.26
C ASP A 147 -2.10 -39.84 12.97
N LEU A 148 -1.25 -40.38 13.85
CA LEU A 148 -0.17 -39.62 14.51
C LEU A 148 0.85 -39.06 13.52
N LYS A 149 1.25 -39.84 12.52
CA LYS A 149 2.16 -39.36 11.45
C LYS A 149 1.51 -38.23 10.66
N SER A 150 0.22 -38.35 10.33
CA SER A 150 -0.53 -37.33 9.62
C SER A 150 -0.57 -36.02 10.41
N VAL A 151 -0.91 -36.07 11.71
CA VAL A 151 -0.92 -34.90 12.59
C VAL A 151 0.47 -34.26 12.69
N SER A 152 1.53 -35.05 12.85
CA SER A 152 2.91 -34.55 12.91
C SER A 152 3.34 -33.86 11.62
N LEU A 153 2.95 -34.38 10.46
CA LEU A 153 3.24 -33.79 9.16
C LEU A 153 2.54 -32.42 9.04
N LEU A 154 1.25 -32.37 9.39
CA LEU A 154 0.45 -31.16 9.31
C LEU A 154 0.96 -30.09 10.28
N GLN A 155 1.29 -30.43 11.53
CA GLN A 155 1.92 -29.50 12.48
C GLN A 155 3.20 -28.88 11.92
N THR A 156 4.04 -29.67 11.26
CA THR A 156 5.29 -29.20 10.65
C THR A 156 5.01 -28.22 9.50
N GLU A 157 4.08 -28.57 8.61
CA GLU A 157 3.66 -27.72 7.50
C GLU A 157 3.08 -26.38 8.00
N MET A 158 2.25 -26.42 9.03
CA MET A 158 1.66 -25.22 9.63
C MET A 158 2.70 -24.31 10.28
N ARG A 159 3.66 -24.87 11.02
CA ARG A 159 4.78 -24.10 11.59
C ARG A 159 5.63 -23.45 10.50
N ASN A 160 5.93 -24.19 9.43
CA ASN A 160 6.67 -23.66 8.28
C ASN A 160 5.90 -22.53 7.58
N THR A 161 4.59 -22.70 7.39
CA THR A 161 3.72 -21.68 6.81
C THR A 161 3.67 -20.43 7.69
N ARG A 162 3.56 -20.61 9.01
CA ARG A 162 3.60 -19.50 9.97
C ARG A 162 4.92 -18.72 9.88
N SER A 163 6.05 -19.43 9.80
CA SER A 163 7.39 -18.81 9.63
C SER A 163 7.45 -17.95 8.36
N LYS A 164 7.00 -18.48 7.22
CA LYS A 164 6.96 -17.72 5.95
C LYS A 164 6.08 -16.48 6.02
N ILE A 165 4.97 -16.53 6.78
CA ILE A 165 4.10 -15.37 6.97
C ILE A 165 4.80 -14.31 7.85
N PHE A 166 5.52 -14.73 8.89
CA PHE A 166 6.33 -13.81 9.71
C PHE A 166 7.40 -13.10 8.87
N GLU A 167 8.14 -13.82 8.03
CA GLU A 167 9.13 -13.22 7.12
C GLU A 167 8.49 -12.19 6.19
N LYS A 168 7.33 -12.50 5.61
CA LYS A 168 6.59 -11.54 4.75
C LYS A 168 6.08 -10.34 5.53
N LYS A 169 5.64 -10.53 6.78
CA LYS A 169 5.20 -9.46 7.67
C LYS A 169 6.36 -8.52 8.01
N GLU A 170 7.54 -9.07 8.30
CA GLU A 170 8.75 -8.29 8.56
C GLU A 170 9.16 -7.45 7.34
N GLN A 171 9.25 -8.07 6.15
CA GLN A 171 9.51 -7.34 4.91
C GLN A 171 8.48 -6.24 4.61
N ALA A 172 7.22 -6.48 4.95
CA ALA A 172 6.17 -5.47 4.81
C ALA A 172 6.34 -4.31 5.80
N LEU A 173 6.77 -4.58 7.03
CA LEU A 173 7.09 -3.54 8.02
C LEU A 173 8.29 -2.69 7.59
N GLU A 174 9.36 -3.31 7.09
CA GLU A 174 10.53 -2.60 6.58
C GLU A 174 10.15 -1.66 5.42
N LYS A 175 9.37 -2.16 4.45
CA LYS A 175 8.86 -1.35 3.34
C LYS A 175 8.02 -0.17 3.84
N LYS A 176 7.23 -0.38 4.90
CA LYS A 176 6.38 0.67 5.47
C LYS A 176 7.23 1.81 6.03
N VAL A 177 8.28 1.47 6.80
CA VAL A 177 9.21 2.46 7.35
C VAL A 177 9.89 3.28 6.26
N VAL A 178 10.34 2.63 5.18
CA VAL A 178 10.99 3.33 4.05
C VAL A 178 10.01 4.28 3.35
N LEU A 179 8.78 3.84 3.09
CA LEU A 179 7.75 4.68 2.45
C LEU A 179 7.31 5.84 3.34
N ASP A 180 7.15 5.61 4.65
CA ASP A 180 6.82 6.66 5.61
C ASP A 180 7.94 7.72 5.68
N GLN A 181 9.21 7.28 5.69
CA GLN A 181 10.35 8.19 5.65
C GLN A 181 10.39 9.00 4.36
N ASN A 182 10.22 8.36 3.20
CA ASN A 182 10.18 9.03 1.91
C ASN A 182 9.03 10.04 1.85
N SER A 183 7.86 9.70 2.38
CA SER A 183 6.71 10.62 2.41
C SER A 183 6.99 11.87 3.23
N ARG A 184 7.64 11.73 4.40
CA ARG A 184 8.06 12.89 5.21
C ARG A 184 9.07 13.78 4.50
N GLU A 185 10.01 13.19 3.76
CA GLU A 185 10.99 13.96 2.97
C GLU A 185 10.31 14.74 1.84
N LEU A 186 9.38 14.11 1.12
CA LEU A 186 8.61 14.76 0.05
C LEU A 186 7.68 15.85 0.59
N GLU A 187 7.04 15.64 1.75
CA GLU A 187 6.24 16.66 2.45
C GLU A 187 7.10 17.88 2.80
N GLY A 188 8.28 17.66 3.38
CA GLY A 188 9.21 18.76 3.70
C GLY A 188 9.71 19.52 2.47
N GLU A 189 9.99 18.83 1.36
CA GLU A 189 10.32 19.50 0.08
C GLU A 189 9.13 20.31 -0.46
N CYS A 190 7.92 19.76 -0.38
CA CYS A 190 6.70 20.41 -0.85
C CYS A 190 6.40 21.68 -0.05
N GLU A 191 6.44 21.61 1.29
CA GLU A 191 6.23 22.77 2.18
C GLU A 191 7.23 23.89 1.89
N LYS A 192 8.50 23.53 1.69
CA LYS A 192 9.54 24.50 1.34
C LYS A 192 9.24 25.17 0.00
N LEU A 193 8.89 24.41 -1.02
CA LEU A 193 8.57 24.95 -2.35
C LEU A 193 7.29 25.80 -2.33
N GLU A 194 6.29 25.44 -1.53
CA GLU A 194 5.09 26.26 -1.34
C GLU A 194 5.43 27.62 -0.70
N SER A 195 6.32 27.64 0.29
CA SER A 195 6.84 28.88 0.87
C SER A 195 7.65 29.70 -0.14
N ASP A 196 8.53 29.06 -0.92
CA ASP A 196 9.33 29.74 -1.95
C ASP A 196 8.42 30.34 -3.05
N LEU A 197 7.35 29.61 -3.42
CA LEU A 197 6.34 30.07 -4.36
C LEU A 197 5.60 31.31 -3.84
N GLU A 198 5.17 31.29 -2.58
CA GLU A 198 4.48 32.42 -1.96
C GLU A 198 5.36 33.69 -1.96
N ILE A 199 6.65 33.53 -1.64
CA ILE A 199 7.62 34.63 -1.70
C ILE A 199 7.77 35.13 -3.15
N SER A 200 7.93 34.24 -4.11
CA SER A 200 8.09 34.60 -5.52
C SER A 200 6.89 35.36 -6.06
N VAL A 201 5.67 34.95 -5.69
CA VAL A 201 4.42 35.62 -6.10
C VAL A 201 4.37 37.03 -5.52
N LYS A 202 4.68 37.21 -4.23
CA LYS A 202 4.74 38.54 -3.59
C LYS A 202 5.75 39.47 -4.25
N GLU A 203 6.93 38.96 -4.60
CA GLU A 203 7.93 39.75 -5.32
C GLU A 203 7.46 40.16 -6.72
N GLU A 204 6.78 39.27 -7.44
CA GLU A 204 6.20 39.56 -8.76
C GLU A 204 5.09 40.60 -8.68
N GLU A 205 4.23 40.54 -7.66
CA GLU A 205 3.19 41.54 -7.39
C GLU A 205 3.79 42.94 -7.16
N VAL A 206 4.84 43.03 -6.32
CA VAL A 206 5.56 44.29 -6.07
C VAL A 206 6.19 44.82 -7.35
N LEU A 207 6.87 43.97 -8.13
CA LEU A 207 7.48 44.36 -9.40
C LEU A 207 6.44 44.89 -10.40
N THR A 208 5.30 44.22 -10.49
CA THR A 208 4.20 44.61 -11.39
C THR A 208 3.60 45.95 -10.98
N LEU A 209 3.42 46.17 -9.68
CA LEU A 209 2.91 47.42 -9.13
C LEU A 209 3.88 48.59 -9.39
N GLU A 210 5.17 48.41 -9.13
CA GLU A 210 6.20 49.41 -9.42
C GLU A 210 6.30 49.71 -10.92
N TYR A 211 6.21 48.68 -11.76
CA TYR A 211 6.22 48.85 -13.21
C TYR A 211 5.03 49.66 -13.71
N ALA A 212 3.82 49.38 -13.20
CA ALA A 212 2.62 50.15 -13.50
C ALA A 212 2.74 51.62 -13.03
N GLN A 213 3.30 51.86 -11.84
CA GLN A 213 3.54 53.21 -11.34
C GLN A 213 4.54 53.98 -12.20
N LEU A 214 5.60 53.32 -12.70
CA LEU A 214 6.56 53.94 -13.61
C LEU A 214 5.89 54.40 -14.90
N ILE A 215 5.08 53.53 -15.52
CA ILE A 215 4.32 53.85 -16.74
C ILE A 215 3.41 55.05 -16.50
N ASN A 216 2.60 55.02 -15.44
CA ASN A 216 1.68 56.11 -15.08
C ASN A 216 2.41 57.46 -14.85
N LYS A 217 3.58 57.43 -14.19
CA LYS A 217 4.40 58.63 -13.96
C LYS A 217 4.93 59.21 -15.27
N VAL A 218 5.35 58.37 -16.21
CA VAL A 218 5.87 58.81 -17.50
C VAL A 218 4.74 59.34 -18.38
N GLU A 219 3.62 58.64 -18.47
CA GLU A 219 2.42 59.10 -19.19
C GLU A 219 1.95 60.47 -18.66
N GLY A 220 1.82 60.63 -17.34
CA GLY A 220 1.41 61.90 -16.73
C GLY A 220 2.43 63.04 -16.86
N SER A 221 3.70 62.74 -17.16
CA SER A 221 4.75 63.74 -17.36
C SER A 221 4.85 64.23 -18.81
N ILE A 222 4.24 63.53 -19.76
CA ILE A 222 4.21 63.91 -21.17
C ILE A 222 2.95 64.76 -21.38
N VAL A 223 3.11 66.08 -21.33
CA VAL A 223 2.03 67.04 -21.62
C VAL A 223 2.41 67.87 -22.84
N LEU A 224 1.64 67.71 -23.92
CA LEU A 224 1.72 68.53 -25.13
C LEU A 224 0.59 69.55 -25.11
N GLY A 225 0.83 70.77 -25.57
CA GLY A 225 -0.25 71.72 -25.78
C GLY A 225 -1.13 71.29 -26.95
N ASP A 226 -2.45 71.44 -26.84
CA ASP A 226 -3.44 70.95 -27.82
C ASP A 226 -3.10 71.29 -29.27
N ASP A 227 -2.59 72.51 -29.52
CA ASP A 227 -2.17 72.93 -30.86
C ASP A 227 -0.96 72.15 -31.39
N ILE A 228 0.03 71.87 -30.54
CA ILE A 228 1.22 71.08 -30.89
C ILE A 228 0.86 69.61 -31.05
N ASP A 229 0.00 69.08 -30.18
CA ASP A 229 -0.50 67.71 -30.26
C ASP A 229 -1.24 67.48 -31.58
N ARG A 230 -2.17 68.39 -31.91
CA ARG A 230 -2.85 68.42 -33.20
C ARG A 230 -1.86 68.51 -34.35
N ILE A 231 -0.87 69.41 -34.32
CA ILE A 231 0.12 69.53 -35.40
C ILE A 231 0.91 68.23 -35.58
N LEU A 232 1.44 67.63 -34.50
CA LEU A 232 2.25 66.42 -34.56
C LEU A 232 1.48 65.22 -35.12
N PHE A 233 0.23 65.01 -34.68
CA PHE A 233 -0.58 63.86 -35.09
C PHE A 233 -1.34 64.08 -36.41
N SER A 234 -1.68 65.33 -36.77
CA SER A 234 -2.28 65.62 -38.09
C SER A 234 -1.26 65.70 -39.23
N SER A 235 -0.03 66.16 -38.99
CA SER A 235 1.00 66.25 -40.04
C SER A 235 1.51 64.87 -40.50
N LEU A 236 1.39 63.85 -39.66
CA LEU A 236 1.78 62.48 -39.97
C LEU A 236 0.67 61.67 -40.66
N THR A 237 -0.57 62.17 -40.68
CA THR A 237 -1.72 61.50 -41.33
C THR A 237 -2.02 62.06 -42.73
N THR A 238 -1.43 63.20 -43.13
CA THR A 238 -1.57 63.77 -44.48
C THR A 238 -0.58 63.21 -45.50
N GLY A 239 0.25 62.22 -45.12
CA GLY A 239 1.32 61.64 -45.96
C GLY A 239 1.01 60.29 -46.62
N ASP A 240 -0.15 59.69 -46.36
CA ASP A 240 -0.61 58.46 -47.02
C ASP A 240 -1.76 58.76 -48.01
N VAL A 241 -1.43 59.42 -49.13
CA VAL A 241 -2.16 59.38 -50.43
C VAL A 241 -1.15 59.41 -51.57
#